data_AF-A0A7D5N8W2-F1
#
_entry.id   AF-A0A7D5N8W2-F1
#
_cell.length_a   1.000
_cell.length_b   1.000
_cell.length_c   1.000
_cell.angle_alpha   90.00
_cell.angle_beta   90.00
_cell.angle_gamma   90.00
#
_symmetry.space_group_name_H-M   'P 1'
#
loop_
_entity.id
_entity.type
_entity.pdbx_description
1 polymer ?
#
loop_
_entity_poly.entity_id
_entity_poly.type
_entity_poly.pdbx_seq_one_letter_code
_entity_poly.pdbx_strand_id
1 'polypeptide(L)' 'MIAGETVRAAARHCGVHKNTSFRWRHRFLNKLSEAKPSHLHGIVEADETSFLESFKGSRDLPRPARKRGGKAAK' A
#
# COMPACT_ATOMS: atom_id res chain seq x y z
N MET A 1 -0.46 8.35 9.28
CA MET A 1 -1.06 7.36 8.34
C MET A 1 -1.43 7.93 6.97
N ILE A 2 -1.80 9.22 6.86
CA ILE A 2 -1.95 9.91 5.55
C ILE A 2 -0.57 10.37 5.03
N ALA A 3 0.31 10.81 5.93
CA ALA A 3 1.69 11.23 5.61
C ALA A 3 2.68 10.08 5.26
N GLY A 4 2.20 8.91 4.82
CA GLY A 4 3.08 7.80 4.41
C GLY A 4 3.87 7.11 5.54
N GLU A 5 3.58 7.41 6.81
CA GLU A 5 4.29 6.85 7.96
C GLU A 5 4.21 5.30 8.05
N THR A 6 5.26 4.69 8.57
CA THR A 6 5.23 3.27 8.97
C THR A 6 4.22 3.04 10.10
N VAL A 7 3.67 1.83 10.20
CA VAL A 7 2.72 1.44 11.27
C VAL A 7 3.28 1.73 12.67
N ARG A 8 4.58 1.52 12.89
CA ARG A 8 5.23 1.79 14.18
C ARG A 8 5.39 3.27 14.47
N ALA A 9 5.69 4.08 13.46
CA ALA A 9 5.74 5.53 13.60
C ALA A 9 4.35 6.09 13.94
N ALA A 10 3.32 5.67 13.18
CA ALA A 10 1.94 6.05 13.45
C ALA A 10 1.47 5.61 14.84
N ALA A 11 1.84 4.40 15.29
CA ALA A 11 1.51 3.92 16.63
C ALA A 11 2.12 4.80 17.74
N ARG A 12 3.41 5.15 17.61
CA ARG A 12 4.08 6.08 18.55
C ARG A 12 3.44 7.45 18.55
N HIS A 13 3.16 8.00 17.37
CA HIS A 13 2.55 9.31 17.22
C HIS A 13 1.15 9.36 17.85
N CYS A 14 0.34 8.32 17.66
CA CYS A 14 -1.00 8.24 18.24
C CYS A 14 -1.04 7.72 19.70
N GLY A 15 0.10 7.38 20.30
CA GLY A 15 0.13 6.82 21.66
C GLY A 15 -0.57 5.46 21.83
N VAL A 16 -0.65 4.66 20.75
CA VAL A 16 -1.35 3.36 20.76
C VAL A 16 -0.41 2.20 20.48
N HIS A 17 -0.84 0.98 20.81
CA HIS A 17 -0.08 -0.22 20.46
C HIS A 17 -0.03 -0.42 18.92
N LYS A 18 1.07 -1.00 18.42
CA LYS A 18 1.31 -1.23 16.98
C LYS A 18 0.15 -1.97 16.28
N ASN A 19 -0.46 -2.95 16.97
CA ASN A 19 -1.57 -3.74 16.41
C ASN A 19 -2.84 -2.89 16.26
N THR A 20 -3.07 -1.96 17.19
CA THR A 20 -4.19 -1.02 17.12
C THR A 20 -4.02 -0.12 15.90
N SER A 21 -2.84 0.49 15.74
CA SER A 21 -2.51 1.30 14.56
C SER A 21 -2.63 0.50 13.25
N PHE A 22 -2.17 -0.75 13.22
CA PHE A 22 -2.32 -1.62 12.05
C PHE A 22 -3.79 -1.87 11.69
N ARG A 23 -4.63 -2.22 12.67
CA ARG A 23 -6.07 -2.43 12.46
C ARG A 23 -6.76 -1.17 11.97
N TRP A 24 -6.38 -0.01 12.51
CA TRP A 24 -6.90 1.28 12.07
C TRP A 24 -6.53 1.55 10.62
N ARG A 25 -5.27 1.27 10.23
CA ARG A 25 -4.81 1.41 8.84
C ARG A 25 -5.71 0.66 7.87
N HIS A 26 -5.97 -0.62 8.15
CA HIS A 26 -6.81 -1.44 7.28
C HIS A 26 -8.24 -0.90 7.20
N ARG A 27 -8.84 -0.49 8.32
CA ARG A 27 -10.20 0.08 8.31
C ARG A 27 -10.30 1.38 7.52
N PHE A 28 -9.36 2.30 7.73
CA PHE A 28 -9.38 3.58 7.03
C PHE A 28 -9.11 3.43 5.53
N LEU A 29 -8.12 2.62 5.15
CA LEU A 29 -7.83 2.38 3.74
C LEU A 29 -8.97 1.66 3.01
N ASN A 30 -9.62 0.69 3.66
CA ASN A 30 -10.78 0.01 3.06
C ASN A 30 -11.90 1.02 2.77
N LYS A 31 -12.22 1.91 3.72
CA LYS A 31 -13.26 2.91 3.52
C LYS A 31 -12.91 3.95 2.46
N LEU A 32 -11.65 4.39 2.39
CA LEU A 32 -11.20 5.27 1.32
C LEU A 32 -11.27 4.58 -0.06
N SER A 33 -11.02 3.27 -0.13
CA SER A 33 -11.11 2.54 -1.40
C SER A 33 -12.53 2.44 -1.98
N GLU A 34 -13.55 2.57 -1.12
CA GLU A 34 -14.97 2.62 -1.53
C GLU A 34 -15.34 4.00 -2.11
N ALA A 35 -14.62 5.07 -1.75
CA ALA A 35 -14.86 6.42 -2.22
C ALA A 35 -14.27 6.66 -3.62
N LYS A 36 -14.82 5.98 -4.63
CA LYS A 36 -14.44 6.16 -6.04
C LYS A 36 -15.58 6.82 -6.83
N PRO A 37 -15.43 8.06 -7.31
CA PRO A 37 -16.43 8.68 -8.16
C PRO A 37 -16.53 7.94 -9.50
N SER A 38 -17.73 7.91 -10.09
CA SER A 38 -17.96 7.22 -11.38
C SER A 38 -17.31 7.94 -12.56
N HIS A 39 -17.14 9.26 -12.46
CA HIS A 39 -16.54 10.11 -13.50
C HIS A 39 -15.66 11.18 -12.87
N LEU A 40 -14.60 11.55 -13.57
CA LEU A 40 -13.77 12.73 -13.28
C LEU A 40 -14.23 13.87 -14.20
N HIS A 41 -14.25 15.11 -13.71
CA HIS A 41 -14.67 16.29 -14.48
C HIS A 41 -13.56 17.34 -14.51
N GLY A 42 -13.43 18.07 -15.63
CA GLY A 42 -12.41 19.10 -15.82
C GLY A 42 -11.17 18.61 -16.58
N ILE A 43 -10.01 19.22 -16.31
CA ILE A 43 -8.72 18.75 -16.83
C ILE A 43 -8.25 17.60 -15.94
N VAL A 44 -8.00 16.44 -16.53
CA VAL A 44 -7.57 15.23 -15.84
C VAL A 44 -6.11 14.96 -16.18
N GLU A 45 -5.27 14.86 -15.15
CA GLU A 45 -3.89 14.39 -15.25
C GLU A 45 -3.82 12.93 -14.78
N ALA A 46 -3.05 12.12 -15.50
CA ALA A 46 -2.85 10.71 -15.19
C ALA A 46 -1.35 10.42 -15.14
N ASP A 47 -0.86 10.13 -13.94
CA ASP A 47 0.52 9.70 -13.71
C ASP A 47 0.58 8.19 -13.48
N GLU A 48 1.58 7.54 -14.08
CA GLU A 48 1.86 6.13 -13.82
C GLU A 48 2.90 5.99 -12.72
N THR A 49 2.54 5.28 -11.65
CA THR A 49 3.49 4.88 -10.61
C THR A 49 3.63 3.36 -10.61
N SER A 50 4.78 2.86 -11.03
CA SER A 50 5.08 1.43 -10.99
C SER A 50 5.66 1.00 -9.65
N PHE A 51 5.20 -0.13 -9.13
CA PHE A 51 5.77 -0.77 -7.95
C PHE A 51 6.22 -2.19 -8.28
N LEU A 52 7.20 -2.69 -7.55
CA LEU A 52 7.54 -4.11 -7.60
C LEU A 52 6.40 -4.93 -6.98
N GLU A 53 5.63 -5.59 -7.82
CA GLU A 53 4.59 -6.49 -7.37
C GLU A 53 5.19 -7.67 -6.59
N SER A 54 4.71 -7.83 -5.36
CA SER A 54 5.18 -8.83 -4.42
C SER A 54 4.23 -10.02 -4.39
N PHE A 55 4.61 -11.12 -5.05
CA PHE A 55 3.94 -12.42 -4.97
C PHE A 55 4.32 -13.22 -3.71
N LYS A 56 4.54 -12.54 -2.58
CA LYS A 56 4.98 -13.20 -1.34
C LYS A 56 3.89 -14.15 -0.85
N GLY A 57 4.23 -15.44 -0.76
CA GLY A 57 3.30 -16.49 -0.32
C GLY A 57 2.43 -17.08 -1.43
N SER A 58 2.59 -16.64 -2.69
CA SER A 58 1.96 -17.31 -3.82
C SER A 58 2.66 -18.64 -4.13
N ARG A 59 1.88 -19.66 -4.47
CA ARG A 59 2.39 -20.96 -4.96
C ARG A 59 2.51 -20.99 -6.48
N ASP A 60 1.68 -20.22 -7.17
CA ASP A 60 1.68 -20.06 -8.62
C ASP A 60 2.30 -18.71 -8.96
N LEU A 61 3.48 -18.74 -9.57
CA LEU A 61 4.21 -17.54 -9.98
C LEU A 61 4.20 -17.45 -11.51
N PRO A 62 3.82 -16.31 -12.10
CA PRO A 62 3.89 -16.11 -13.55
C PRO A 62 5.35 -15.96 -14.07
N ARG A 63 6.34 -16.07 -13.17
CA ARG A 63 7.77 -15.90 -13.43
C ARG A 63 8.59 -16.77 -12.47
N PRO A 64 9.88 -17.02 -12.75
CA PRO A 64 10.76 -17.71 -11.82
C PRO A 64 10.86 -17.03 -10.45
N ALA A 65 11.09 -17.84 -9.40
CA ALA A 65 11.29 -17.35 -8.05
C ALA A 65 12.54 -16.45 -7.95
N ARG A 66 12.40 -15.29 -7.29
CA ARG A 66 13.54 -14.39 -7.04
C ARG A 66 14.26 -14.81 -5.76
N LYS A 67 15.59 -14.64 -5.75
CA LYS A 67 16.36 -14.72 -4.50
C LYS A 67 16.07 -13.49 -3.63
N ARG A 68 16.10 -13.69 -2.30
CA ARG A 68 15.88 -12.61 -1.32
C ARG A 68 16.94 -11.52 -1.51
N GLY A 69 16.53 -10.26 -1.42
CA GLY A 69 17.44 -9.10 -1.54
C GLY A 69 17.72 -8.63 -2.97
N GLY A 70 17.02 -9.16 -3.98
CA GLY A 70 17.14 -8.66 -5.36
C GLY A 70 16.76 -7.18 -5.48
N LYS A 71 17.54 -6.42 -6.25
CA LYS A 71 17.24 -5.02 -6.60
C LYS A 71 16.31 -4.98 -7.83
N ALA A 72 15.52 -3.92 -7.95
CA ALA A 72 14.81 -3.65 -9.19
C ALA A 72 15.85 -3.42 -10.30
N ALA A 73 15.75 -4.19 -11.39
CA ALA A 73 16.39 -3.84 -12.66
C ALA A 73 15.34 -3.15 -13.52
N LYS A 74 15.79 -2.13 -14.28
CA LYS A 74 14.94 -1.33 -15.17
C LYS A 74 14.49 -2.12 -16.38
#